data_AF-A0A6V9XQX2-F1
#
_entry.id   AF-A0A6V9XQX2-F1
#
_cell.length_a   1.000
_cell.length_b   1.000
_cell.length_c   1.000
_cell.angle_alpha   90.00
_cell.angle_beta   90.00
_cell.angle_gamma   90.00
#
_symmetry.space_group_name_H-M   'P 1'
#
loop_
_entity.id
_entity.type
_entity.pdbx_description
1 polymer ?
#
loop_
_entity_poly.entity_id
_entity_poly.type
_entity_poly.pdbx_seq_one_letter_code
_entity_poly.pdbx_strand_id
1 'polypeptide(L)'
;MAIKVHTLKIAPKYLNAVVAGQKKAELRKNDRNYKVGDVLSLKEWSHGKYTGREWSAVITHVLPVNEVVAGFESWVVLSINSMSLFDVAAYLYTNGGLFQLLAEAKNGR
;
A
#
# COMPACT_ATOMS: atom_id res chain seq x y z
N MET A 1 -3.90 15.73 7.79
CA MET A 1 -4.54 14.39 7.73
C MET A 1 -3.47 13.37 8.04
N ALA A 2 -3.77 12.38 8.88
CA ALA A 2 -2.81 11.37 9.31
C ALA A 2 -2.59 10.35 8.18
N ILE A 3 -1.33 10.04 7.83
CA ILE A 3 -1.00 9.03 6.82
C ILE A 3 -1.31 7.64 7.39
N LYS A 4 -2.11 6.84 6.67
CA LYS A 4 -2.42 5.47 7.09
C LYS A 4 -1.54 4.46 6.35
N VAL A 5 -1.05 3.46 7.09
CA VAL A 5 -0.34 2.31 6.52
C VAL A 5 -1.29 1.13 6.38
N HIS A 6 -1.43 0.58 5.18
CA HIS A 6 -2.27 -0.56 4.88
C HIS A 6 -1.43 -1.79 4.58
N THR A 7 -1.50 -2.80 5.46
CA THR A 7 -0.81 -4.09 5.21
C THR A 7 -1.63 -4.96 4.25
N LEU A 8 -1.06 -5.32 3.11
CA LEU A 8 -1.72 -6.04 2.03
C LEU A 8 -0.91 -7.26 1.59
N LYS A 9 -1.60 -8.34 1.25
CA LYS A 9 -0.96 -9.50 0.61
C LYS A 9 -0.73 -9.22 -0.88
N ILE A 10 0.37 -9.76 -1.40
CA ILE A 10 0.71 -9.75 -2.83
C ILE A 10 1.46 -11.04 -3.19
N ALA A 11 1.23 -11.59 -4.39
CA ALA A 11 1.95 -12.77 -4.84
C ALA A 11 3.38 -12.41 -5.31
N PRO A 12 4.36 -13.34 -5.27
CA PRO A 12 5.76 -13.06 -5.61
C PRO A 12 5.97 -12.41 -6.98
N LYS A 13 5.25 -12.89 -8.01
CA LYS A 13 5.32 -12.33 -9.37
C LYS A 13 4.97 -10.84 -9.40
N TYR A 14 3.93 -10.43 -8.68
CA TYR A 14 3.49 -9.04 -8.68
C TYR A 14 4.38 -8.16 -7.79
N LEU A 15 4.86 -8.68 -6.66
CA LEU A 15 5.82 -7.95 -5.84
C LEU A 15 7.12 -7.67 -6.61
N ASN A 16 7.64 -8.66 -7.34
CA ASN A 16 8.80 -8.46 -8.21
C ASN A 16 8.59 -7.33 -9.23
N ALA A 17 7.41 -7.26 -9.84
CA ALA A 17 7.09 -6.19 -10.78
C ALA A 17 6.97 -4.81 -10.11
N VAL A 18 6.50 -4.73 -8.86
CA VAL A 18 6.47 -3.48 -8.08
C VAL A 18 7.89 -3.04 -7.70
N VAL A 19 8.72 -3.97 -7.22
CA VAL A 19 10.13 -3.71 -6.87
C VAL A 19 10.92 -3.24 -8.09
N ALA A 20 10.67 -3.86 -9.26
CA ALA A 20 11.29 -3.47 -10.52
C ALA A 20 10.72 -2.19 -11.15
N GLY A 21 9.73 -1.53 -10.52
CA GLY A 21 9.09 -0.31 -11.03
C GLY A 21 8.20 -0.50 -12.27
N GLN A 22 7.97 -1.75 -12.68
CA GLN A 22 7.16 -2.09 -13.86
C GLN A 22 5.67 -2.01 -13.55
N LYS A 23 5.26 -2.46 -12.36
CA LYS A 23 3.88 -2.43 -11.91
C LYS A 23 3.65 -1.16 -11.06
N LYS A 24 2.90 -0.22 -11.64
CA LYS A 24 2.62 1.10 -11.06
C LYS A 24 1.18 1.28 -10.57
N ALA A 25 0.39 0.20 -10.53
CA ALA A 25 -0.98 0.24 -10.05
C ALA A 25 -1.42 -1.05 -9.36
N GLU A 26 -2.33 -0.93 -8.39
CA GLU A 26 -2.99 -2.02 -7.66
C GLU A 26 -4.51 -1.93 -7.83
N LEU A 27 -5.16 -3.04 -8.21
CA LEU A 27 -6.62 -3.15 -8.19
C LEU A 27 -7.05 -3.74 -6.84
N ARG A 28 -7.91 -3.05 -6.11
CA ARG A 28 -8.36 -3.45 -4.77
C ARG A 28 -9.83 -3.15 -4.56
N LYS A 29 -10.50 -3.96 -3.74
CA LYS A 29 -11.76 -3.55 -3.11
C LYS A 29 -11.45 -2.39 -2.16
N ASN A 30 -12.22 -1.30 -2.20
CA ASN A 30 -12.04 -0.13 -1.36
C ASN A 30 -12.63 -0.30 0.05
N ASP A 31 -12.38 -1.45 0.68
CA ASP A 31 -12.86 -1.82 2.02
C ASP A 31 -12.10 -1.13 3.17
N ARG A 32 -11.06 -0.36 2.83
CA ARG A 32 -10.19 0.36 3.79
C ARG A 32 -10.23 1.88 3.62
N ASN A 33 -11.05 2.37 2.69
CA ASN A 33 -11.16 3.78 2.33
C ASN A 33 -9.79 4.38 1.96
N TYR A 34 -9.10 3.77 0.99
CA TYR A 34 -7.75 4.20 0.57
C TYR A 34 -7.73 5.67 0.15
N LYS A 35 -6.68 6.40 0.53
CA LYS A 35 -6.49 7.81 0.19
C LYS A 35 -5.12 8.05 -0.46
N VAL A 36 -5.05 9.11 -1.27
CA VAL A 36 -3.77 9.63 -1.75
C VAL A 36 -2.90 10.00 -0.54
N GLY A 37 -1.64 9.60 -0.57
CA GLY A 37 -0.67 9.76 0.51
C GLY A 37 -0.62 8.59 1.50
N ASP A 38 -1.60 7.68 1.49
CA ASP A 38 -1.50 6.44 2.27
C ASP A 38 -0.34 5.56 1.77
N VAL A 39 0.19 4.74 2.66
CA VAL A 39 1.25 3.78 2.37
C VAL A 39 0.66 2.37 2.28
N LEU A 40 1.04 1.62 1.25
CA LEU A 40 0.82 0.19 1.15
C LEU A 40 2.06 -0.55 1.62
N SER A 41 1.93 -1.37 2.67
CA SER A 41 2.91 -2.38 3.06
C SER A 41 2.54 -3.69 2.36
N LEU A 42 3.22 -3.98 1.24
CA LEU A 42 2.96 -5.13 0.38
C LEU A 42 3.78 -6.33 0.87
N LYS A 43 3.10 -7.26 1.54
CA LYS A 43 3.67 -8.49 2.08
C LYS A 43 3.56 -9.63 1.08
N GLU A 44 4.67 -10.26 0.76
CA GLU A 44 4.71 -11.39 -0.18
C GLU A 44 4.11 -12.65 0.45
N TRP A 45 3.10 -13.21 -0.21
CA TRP A 45 2.47 -14.46 0.20
C TRP A 45 2.59 -15.52 -0.90
N SER A 46 3.07 -16.70 -0.52
CA SER A 46 3.26 -17.85 -1.42
C SER A 46 2.74 -19.11 -0.72
N HIS A 47 1.96 -19.93 -1.44
CA HIS A 47 1.37 -21.18 -0.91
C HIS A 47 0.67 -21.01 0.46
N GLY A 48 -0.08 -19.91 0.62
CA GLY A 48 -0.82 -19.62 1.84
C GLY A 48 0.03 -19.15 3.03
N LYS A 49 1.34 -18.93 2.86
CA LYS A 49 2.25 -18.47 3.91
C LYS A 49 2.90 -17.14 3.53
N TYR A 50 3.15 -16.31 4.55
CA TYR A 50 4.00 -15.13 4.41
C TYR A 50 5.45 -15.59 4.20
N THR A 51 6.16 -15.03 3.21
CA THR A 51 7.54 -15.45 2.90
C THR A 51 8.60 -14.69 3.70
N GLY A 52 8.21 -13.63 4.42
CA GLY A 52 9.13 -12.71 5.09
C GLY A 52 9.51 -11.50 4.24
N ARG A 53 9.23 -11.51 2.94
CA ARG A 53 9.54 -10.40 2.03
C ARG A 53 8.41 -9.38 2.01
N GLU A 54 8.79 -8.11 2.14
CA GLU A 54 7.86 -6.98 2.04
C GLU A 54 8.45 -5.83 1.22
N TRP A 55 7.57 -5.01 0.65
CA TRP A 55 7.93 -3.78 -0.03
C TRP A 55 6.88 -2.72 0.23
N SER A 56 7.26 -1.45 0.11
CA SER A 56 6.33 -0.36 0.37
C SER A 56 6.05 0.46 -0.88
N ALA A 57 4.87 1.05 -0.94
CA ALA A 57 4.52 1.99 -1.98
C ALA A 57 3.55 3.06 -1.47
N VAL A 58 3.67 4.28 -1.96
CA VAL A 58 2.74 5.37 -1.63
C VAL A 58 1.64 5.44 -2.68
N ILE A 59 0.39 5.63 -2.26
CA ILE A 59 -0.72 5.86 -3.17
C ILE A 59 -0.65 7.29 -3.70
N THR A 60 -0.51 7.44 -5.02
CA THR A 60 -0.44 8.75 -5.68
C THR A 60 -1.76 9.17 -6.32
N HIS A 61 -2.65 8.20 -6.60
CA HIS A 61 -3.98 8.45 -7.15
C HIS A 61 -4.92 7.29 -6.80
N VAL A 62 -6.21 7.58 -6.66
CA VAL A 62 -7.27 6.59 -6.45
C VAL A 62 -8.35 6.81 -7.50
N LEU A 63 -8.55 5.83 -8.38
CA LEU A 63 -9.62 5.82 -9.37
C LEU A 63 -10.72 4.86 -8.94
N PRO A 64 -11.94 5.33 -8.62
CA PRO A 64 -13.12 4.47 -8.46
C PRO A 64 -13.45 3.79 -9.80
N VAL A 65 -13.46 2.44 -9.81
CA VAL A 65 -13.63 1.67 -11.05
C VAL A 65 -15.01 1.87 -11.67
N ASN A 66 -16.02 2.11 -10.83
CA ASN A 66 -17.41 2.34 -11.26
C ASN A 66 -17.62 3.61 -12.07
N GLU A 67 -16.68 4.55 -12.06
CA GLU A 67 -16.71 5.72 -12.95
C GLU A 67 -16.38 5.34 -14.40
N VAL A 68 -15.78 4.17 -14.63
CA VAL A 68 -15.31 3.70 -15.94
C VAL A 68 -16.04 2.43 -16.39
N VAL A 69 -16.36 1.53 -15.46
CA VAL A 69 -16.98 0.21 -15.73
C VAL A 69 -18.09 -0.06 -14.71
N ALA A 70 -19.33 -0.26 -15.17
CA ALA A 70 -20.47 -0.59 -14.32
C ALA A 70 -20.30 -1.97 -13.63
N GLY A 71 -20.87 -2.14 -12.43
CA GLY A 71 -20.81 -3.39 -11.66
C GLY A 71 -19.59 -3.57 -10.75
N PHE A 72 -18.77 -2.52 -10.59
CA PHE A 72 -17.54 -2.51 -9.78
C PHE A 72 -17.53 -1.39 -8.72
N GLU A 73 -18.68 -1.13 -8.09
CA GLU A 73 -18.96 -0.01 -7.16
C GLU A 73 -18.02 0.03 -5.95
N SER A 74 -17.47 -1.12 -5.56
CA SER A 74 -16.56 -1.23 -4.41
C SER A 74 -15.11 -1.42 -4.79
N TRP A 75 -14.71 -1.24 -6.05
CA TRP A 75 -13.33 -1.42 -6.50
C TRP A 75 -12.65 -0.10 -6.88
N VAL A 76 -11.35 -0.04 -6.61
CA VAL A 76 -10.48 1.09 -6.96
C VAL A 76 -9.21 0.59 -7.63
N VAL A 77 -8.71 1.38 -8.57
CA VAL A 77 -7.33 1.29 -9.02
C VAL A 77 -6.51 2.33 -8.27
N LEU A 78 -5.51 1.85 -7.54
CA LEU A 78 -4.55 2.67 -6.80
C LEU A 78 -3.31 2.84 -7.67
N SER A 79 -3.01 4.06 -8.11
CA SER A 79 -1.69 4.36 -8.66
C SER A 79 -0.69 4.40 -7.52
N ILE A 80 0.45 3.75 -7.69
CA ILE A 80 1.45 3.58 -6.65
C ILE A 80 2.82 4.06 -7.11
N ASN A 81 3.53 4.73 -6.20
CA ASN A 81 4.96 4.98 -6.33
C ASN A 81 5.71 4.00 -5.42
N SER A 82 6.49 3.10 -6.04
CA SER A 82 7.29 2.09 -5.34
C SER A 82 8.44 2.75 -4.60
N MET A 83 8.64 2.41 -3.32
CA MET A 83 9.62 3.04 -2.45
C MET A 83 10.34 1.98 -1.62
N SER A 84 11.65 2.17 -1.40
CA SER A 84 12.36 1.36 -0.41
C SER A 84 11.86 1.67 1.00
N LEU A 85 12.20 0.81 1.98
CA LEU A 85 11.84 1.06 3.39
C LEU A 85 12.42 2.39 3.91
N PHE A 86 13.63 2.75 3.48
CA PHE A 86 14.25 4.03 3.86
C PHE A 86 13.48 5.22 3.29
N ASP A 87 13.10 5.15 2.01
CA ASP A 87 12.34 6.23 1.36
C ASP A 87 10.96 6.41 2.00
N VAL A 88 10.32 5.31 2.41
CA VAL A 88 9.04 5.39 3.14
C VAL A 88 9.23 5.96 4.53
N ALA A 89 10.29 5.60 5.25
CA ALA A 89 10.59 6.21 6.55
C ALA A 89 10.82 7.73 6.41
N ALA A 90 11.58 8.15 5.39
CA ALA A 90 11.77 9.56 5.06
C ALA A 90 10.44 10.24 4.69
N TYR A 91 9.62 9.61 3.84
CA TYR A 91 8.30 10.11 3.45
C TYR A 91 7.39 10.31 4.66
N LEU A 92 7.32 9.32 5.56
CA LEU A 92 6.53 9.44 6.78
C LEU A 92 7.07 10.53 7.69
N TYR A 93 8.40 10.65 7.84
CA TYR A 93 9.01 11.70 8.63
C TYR A 93 8.67 13.11 8.10
N THR A 94 8.86 13.34 6.79
CA THR A 94 8.62 14.65 6.18
C THR A 94 7.15 15.05 6.16
N ASN A 95 6.24 14.07 6.19
CA ASN A 95 4.79 14.30 6.15
C ASN A 95 4.11 14.12 7.53
N GLY A 96 4.88 14.09 8.62
CA GLY A 96 4.34 14.07 10.00
C GLY A 96 3.80 12.72 10.49
N GLY A 97 4.09 11.61 9.79
CA GLY A 97 3.63 10.25 10.10
C GLY A 97 4.45 9.46 11.13
N LEU A 98 5.65 9.92 11.54
CA LEU A 98 6.52 9.16 12.44
C LEU A 98 5.92 8.93 13.84
N PHE A 99 5.10 9.87 14.34
CA PHE A 99 4.46 9.73 15.65
C PHE A 99 3.44 8.58 15.71
N GLN A 100 2.91 8.14 14.57
CA GLN A 100 1.87 7.11 14.49
C GLN A 100 2.46 5.69 14.54
N LEU A 101 3.60 5.45 13.88
CA LEU A 101 4.33 4.18 13.93
C LEU A 101 4.86 3.86 15.35
N LEU A 102 5.31 4.88 16.07
CA LEU A 102 5.78 4.75 17.46
C LEU A 102 4.62 4.55 18.46
N ALA A 103 3.42 5.05 18.14
CA ALA A 103 2.23 4.85 18.97
C ALA A 103 1.68 3.42 18.84
N GLU A 104 1.69 2.86 17.63
CA GLU A 104 1.24 1.47 17.37
C GLU A 104 2.22 0.43 17.93
N ALA A 105 3.53 0.71 17.94
CA ALA A 105 4.54 -0.16 18.57
C ALA A 105 4.41 -0.24 20.11
N LYS A 106 3.77 0.74 20.76
CA LYS A 106 3.54 0.73 22.22
C LYS A 106 2.26 -0.01 22.64
N ASN A 107 1.32 -0.23 21.73
CA ASN A 107 0.02 -0.84 22.02
C ASN A 107 -0.12 -2.32 21.59
N GLY A 108 0.95 -2.93 21.06
CA GLY A 108 1.01 -4.36 20.80
C GLY A 108 1.47 -5.16 22.03
N ARG A 109 0.54 -5.45 22.95
CA ARG A 109 0.62 -6.57 23.90
C ARG A 109 -0.65 -7.39 23.79
#